data_AF-A0A386TY16-F1
#
_entry.id   AF-A0A386TY16-F1
#
_cell.length_a   1.000
_cell.length_b   1.000
_cell.length_c   1.000
_cell.angle_alpha   90.00
_cell.angle_beta   90.00
_cell.angle_gamma   90.00
#
_symmetry.space_group_name_H-M   'P 1'
#
loop_
_entity.id
_entity.type
_entity.pdbx_description
1 polymer ?
#
loop_
_entity_poly.entity_id
_entity_poly.type
_entity_poly.pdbx_seq_one_letter_code
_entity_poly.pdbx_strand_id
1 'polypeptide(L)'
;MGFYRLPTTDYRLPTTDYRGEVGLYFGTYGEEFIKNIKFKLNLDKDLRNHWLAGFSDADASFQIKTLNRNNKVEIRLNFQIDQKKDKILLLIKDLFGGNIGYRKSQDTYYYGSTSFGSAKKVINYFDYFHLLSSKHINYLKWRKAYLIIQDRDHLNKNGIEKIIKLKNTMNQKSYTTNITNTTDTTV
;
A
#
# COMPACT_ATOMS: atom_id res chain seq x y z
N MET A 1 48.19 -46.25 -7.74
CA MET A 1 47.62 -44.99 -8.28
C MET A 1 47.18 -44.15 -7.09
N GLY A 2 48.00 -43.18 -6.68
CA GLY A 2 47.86 -42.48 -5.40
C GLY A 2 46.80 -41.38 -5.44
N PHE A 3 45.95 -41.34 -4.40
CA PHE A 3 45.02 -40.26 -4.15
C PHE A 3 45.74 -39.15 -3.39
N TYR A 4 45.89 -37.97 -3.99
CA TYR A 4 46.37 -36.79 -3.29
C TYR A 4 45.27 -36.28 -2.34
N ARG A 5 45.52 -36.32 -1.02
CA ARG A 5 44.74 -35.59 -0.02
C ARG A 5 45.32 -34.18 0.12
N LEU A 6 44.47 -33.17 0.02
CA LEU A 6 44.82 -31.78 0.34
C LEU A 6 45.07 -31.63 1.85
N PRO A 7 45.97 -30.71 2.28
CA PRO A 7 46.19 -30.44 3.70
C PRO A 7 45.00 -29.70 4.30
N THR A 8 44.51 -30.15 5.45
CA THR A 8 43.54 -29.39 6.26
C THR A 8 44.28 -28.31 7.03
N THR A 9 44.10 -27.04 6.65
CA THR A 9 44.52 -25.88 7.45
C THR A 9 43.51 -25.63 8.58
N ASP A 10 43.99 -25.58 9.82
CA ASP A 10 43.22 -25.28 11.02
C ASP A 10 42.91 -23.77 11.08
N TYR A 11 41.67 -23.39 10.73
CA TYR A 11 41.19 -22.00 10.78
C TYR A 11 40.67 -21.62 12.17
N ARG A 12 41.49 -21.80 13.21
CA ARG A 12 41.18 -21.16 14.51
C ARG A 12 41.49 -19.68 14.43
N LEU A 13 40.45 -18.87 14.26
CA LEU A 13 40.51 -17.43 14.48
C LEU A 13 40.97 -17.15 15.92
N PRO A 14 41.84 -16.15 16.16
CA PRO A 14 42.16 -15.70 17.50
C PRO A 14 40.86 -15.23 18.16
N THR A 15 40.50 -15.78 19.32
CA THR A 15 39.43 -15.25 20.16
C THR A 15 39.94 -14.02 20.90
N THR A 16 40.13 -12.92 20.17
CA THR A 16 40.19 -11.58 20.77
C THR A 16 38.76 -11.10 20.99
N ASP A 17 38.43 -10.78 22.24
CA ASP A 17 37.13 -10.26 22.63
C ASP A 17 36.94 -8.83 22.12
N TYR A 18 36.42 -8.70 20.89
CA TYR A 18 36.11 -7.40 20.28
C TYR A 18 34.90 -6.70 20.91
N ARG A 19 34.20 -7.28 21.91
CA ARG A 19 32.94 -6.71 22.43
C ARG A 19 33.09 -5.32 23.05
N GLY A 20 34.29 -4.95 23.51
CA GLY A 20 34.56 -3.62 24.09
C GLY A 20 34.73 -2.49 23.06
N GLU A 21 35.48 -2.73 21.98
CA GLU A 21 35.85 -1.68 21.02
C GLU A 21 34.74 -1.35 20.02
N VAL A 22 33.97 -2.34 19.55
CA VAL A 22 32.81 -2.06 18.67
C VAL A 22 31.71 -1.29 19.42
N GLY A 23 31.49 -1.57 20.71
CA GLY A 23 30.48 -0.88 21.51
C GLY A 23 30.72 0.62 21.67
N LEU A 24 31.99 1.03 21.86
CA LEU A 24 32.37 2.44 22.00
C LEU A 24 32.35 3.21 20.66
N TYR A 25 32.72 2.55 19.56
CA TYR A 25 32.63 3.14 18.22
C TYR A 25 31.18 3.36 17.77
N PHE A 26 30.27 2.40 18.03
CA PHE A 26 28.85 2.61 17.70
C PHE A 26 28.18 3.65 18.62
N GLY A 27 28.58 3.75 19.90
CA GLY A 27 28.02 4.73 20.84
C GLY A 27 28.37 6.18 20.49
N THR A 28 29.64 6.46 20.21
CA THR A 28 30.12 7.83 19.94
C THR A 28 29.64 8.37 18.59
N TYR A 29 29.75 7.57 17.52
CA TYR A 29 29.24 7.94 16.19
C TYR A 29 27.70 8.03 16.17
N GLY A 30 27.01 7.16 16.91
CA GLY A 30 25.55 7.22 17.05
C GLY A 30 25.09 8.50 17.74
N GLU A 31 25.77 8.92 18.81
CA GLU A 31 25.45 10.17 19.51
C GLU A 31 25.78 11.42 18.68
N GLU A 32 26.92 11.44 17.98
CA GLU A 32 27.27 12.54 17.06
C GLU A 32 26.32 12.61 15.87
N PHE A 33 25.90 11.47 15.32
CA PHE A 33 24.91 11.42 14.25
C PHE A 33 23.56 11.98 14.71
N ILE A 34 23.05 11.54 15.87
CA ILE A 34 21.77 12.03 16.42
C ILE A 34 21.84 13.54 16.73
N LYS A 35 22.94 14.03 17.31
CA LYS A 35 23.14 15.46 17.58
C LYS A 35 23.14 16.31 16.29
N ASN A 36 23.51 15.73 15.15
CA ASN A 36 23.60 16.44 13.87
C ASN A 36 22.37 16.25 12.97
N ILE A 37 21.38 15.43 13.36
CA ILE A 37 20.10 15.37 12.63
C ILE A 37 19.31 16.65 12.89
N LYS A 38 19.32 17.55 11.91
CA LYS A 38 18.43 18.72 11.90
C LYS A 38 17.12 18.37 11.21
N PHE A 39 16.07 18.11 12.00
CA PHE A 39 14.72 17.99 11.46
C PHE A 39 14.23 19.38 11.03
N LYS A 40 13.96 19.54 9.73
CA LYS A 40 13.25 20.70 9.21
C LYS A 40 11.86 20.26 8.78
N LEU A 41 10.84 21.01 9.21
CA LEU A 41 9.50 20.78 8.72
C LEU A 41 9.47 21.11 7.21
N ASN A 42 9.01 20.14 6.41
CA ASN A 42 8.69 20.43 5.02
C ASN A 42 7.38 21.24 4.99
N LEU A 43 7.48 22.51 4.60
CA LEU A 43 6.34 23.42 4.46
C LEU A 43 5.75 23.41 3.04
N ASP A 44 6.34 22.63 2.13
CA ASP A 44 5.81 22.47 0.78
C ASP A 44 4.45 21.75 0.81
N LYS A 45 3.54 22.23 -0.03
CA LYS A 45 2.21 21.65 -0.23
C LYS A 45 2.22 20.61 -1.36
N ASP A 46 3.33 20.44 -2.07
CA ASP A 46 3.47 19.41 -3.09
C ASP A 46 3.43 18.02 -2.48
N LEU A 47 2.38 17.27 -2.84
CA LEU A 47 2.15 15.91 -2.38
C LEU A 47 2.84 14.85 -3.25
N ARG A 48 3.62 15.24 -4.28
CA ARG A 48 4.40 14.34 -5.16
C ARG A 48 5.65 13.77 -4.46
N ASN A 49 5.44 13.10 -3.34
CA ASN A 49 6.46 12.42 -2.54
C ASN A 49 5.81 11.27 -1.75
N HIS A 50 6.59 10.45 -1.05
CA HIS A 50 6.07 9.29 -0.29
C HIS A 50 5.13 9.63 0.88
N TRP A 51 4.99 10.91 1.27
CA TRP A 51 4.09 11.28 2.36
C TRP A 51 2.64 10.94 2.05
N LEU A 52 2.15 11.26 0.84
CA LEU A 52 0.77 10.94 0.47
C LEU A 52 0.56 9.43 0.25
N ALA A 53 1.62 8.67 -0.09
CA ALA A 53 1.57 7.21 -0.06
C ALA A 53 1.33 6.67 1.36
N GLY A 54 2.12 7.11 2.34
CA GLY A 54 1.93 6.73 3.75
C GLY A 54 0.58 7.20 4.32
N PHE A 55 0.14 8.41 3.98
CA PHE A 55 -1.18 8.91 4.35
C PHE A 55 -2.31 8.04 3.75
N SER A 56 -2.14 7.60 2.50
CA SER A 56 -3.11 6.73 1.83
C SER A 56 -3.14 5.31 2.40
N ASP A 57 -1.99 4.80 2.82
CA ASP A 57 -1.92 3.53 3.54
C ASP A 57 -2.80 3.55 4.80
N ALA A 58 -2.82 4.67 5.53
CA ALA A 58 -3.71 4.84 6.68
C ALA A 58 -5.19 5.00 6.26
N ASP A 59 -5.52 6.01 5.46
CA ASP A 59 -6.91 6.49 5.34
C ASP A 59 -7.58 6.28 3.98
N ALA A 60 -6.83 5.92 2.93
CA ALA A 60 -7.41 5.80 1.60
C ALA A 60 -8.13 4.46 1.34
N SER A 61 -9.06 4.48 0.40
CA SER A 61 -9.85 3.33 -0.03
C SER A 61 -9.89 3.25 -1.56
N PHE A 62 -9.39 2.13 -2.10
CA PHE A 62 -9.55 1.77 -3.50
C PHE A 62 -10.80 0.90 -3.65
N GLN A 63 -11.74 1.34 -4.48
CA GLN A 63 -13.05 0.69 -4.59
C GLN A 63 -13.41 0.47 -6.06
N ILE A 64 -13.95 -0.71 -6.34
CA ILE A 64 -14.61 -1.03 -7.61
C ILE A 64 -16.13 -1.03 -7.34
N LYS A 65 -16.85 -0.08 -7.92
CA LYS A 65 -18.31 0.04 -7.81
C LYS A 65 -18.97 -0.52 -9.08
N THR A 66 -20.06 -1.25 -8.87
CA THR A 66 -20.89 -1.84 -9.93
C THR A 66 -22.29 -1.26 -9.77
N LEU A 67 -22.78 -0.55 -10.78
CA LEU A 67 -24.12 0.03 -10.79
C LEU A 67 -24.93 -0.62 -11.90
N ASN A 68 -26.19 -0.95 -11.64
CA ASN A 68 -27.11 -1.40 -12.68
C ASN A 68 -27.93 -0.19 -13.15
N ARG A 69 -27.83 0.13 -14.44
CA ARG A 69 -28.60 1.19 -15.09
C ARG A 69 -29.18 0.67 -16.40
N ASN A 70 -30.50 0.69 -16.54
CA ASN A 70 -31.21 0.29 -17.76
C ASN A 70 -30.73 -1.07 -18.31
N ASN A 71 -30.67 -2.10 -17.44
CA ASN A 71 -30.16 -3.44 -17.75
C ASN A 71 -28.70 -3.51 -18.22
N LYS A 72 -27.91 -2.45 -18.03
CA LYS A 72 -26.46 -2.42 -18.26
C LYS A 72 -25.71 -2.26 -16.96
N VAL A 73 -24.61 -3.00 -16.83
CA VAL A 73 -23.69 -2.90 -15.70
C VAL A 73 -22.69 -1.78 -15.99
N GLU A 74 -22.69 -0.74 -15.16
CA GLU A 74 -21.71 0.33 -15.17
C GLU A 74 -20.64 0.05 -14.11
N ILE A 75 -19.38 0.00 -14.55
CA ILE A 75 -18.22 -0.13 -13.66
C ILE A 75 -17.64 1.25 -13.37
N ARG A 76 -17.42 1.55 -12.08
CA ARG A 76 -16.72 2.76 -11.65
C ARG A 76 -15.55 2.41 -10.75
N LEU A 77 -14.44 3.08 -10.98
CA LEU A 77 -13.25 3.01 -10.15
C LEU A 77 -13.22 4.23 -9.24
N ASN A 78 -13.41 4.02 -7.93
CA ASN A 78 -13.44 5.09 -6.95
C ASN A 78 -12.20 5.02 -6.05
N PHE A 79 -11.38 6.08 -6.07
CA PHE A 79 -10.36 6.32 -5.05
C PHE A 79 -10.93 7.35 -4.07
N GLN A 80 -10.97 7.02 -2.79
CA GLN A 80 -11.65 7.82 -1.77
C GLN A 80 -10.81 7.96 -0.50
N ILE A 81 -10.86 9.13 0.12
CA ILE A 81 -10.24 9.42 1.41
C ILE A 81 -11.24 10.23 2.24
N ASP A 82 -11.49 9.82 3.48
CA ASP A 82 -12.39 10.48 4.41
C ASP A 82 -11.56 11.17 5.52
N GLN A 83 -11.86 12.42 5.88
CA GLN A 83 -11.16 13.21 6.91
C GLN A 83 -12.10 14.17 7.65
N LYS A 84 -11.74 14.50 8.89
CA LYS A 84 -12.46 15.50 9.70
C LYS A 84 -12.30 16.93 9.18
N LYS A 85 -11.21 17.23 8.49
CA LYS A 85 -10.94 18.54 7.88
C LYS A 85 -10.71 18.39 6.38
N ASP A 86 -11.09 19.41 5.62
CA ASP A 86 -11.06 19.43 4.16
C ASP A 86 -9.72 19.88 3.56
N LYS A 87 -8.88 20.60 4.32
CA LYS A 87 -7.61 21.17 3.82
C LYS A 87 -6.72 20.20 3.05
N ILE A 88 -6.49 19.00 3.59
CA ILE A 88 -5.68 17.99 2.89
C ILE A 88 -6.41 17.38 1.69
N LEU A 89 -7.73 17.23 1.79
CA LEU A 89 -8.57 16.72 0.71
C LEU A 89 -8.57 17.68 -0.50
N LEU A 90 -8.48 18.99 -0.26
CA LEU A 90 -8.33 20.00 -1.31
C LEU A 90 -7.01 19.83 -2.08
N LEU A 91 -5.88 19.64 -1.39
CA LEU A 91 -4.59 19.37 -2.05
C LEU A 91 -4.63 18.06 -2.86
N ILE A 92 -5.27 17.02 -2.33
CA ILE A 92 -5.44 15.75 -3.04
C ILE A 92 -6.33 15.93 -4.27
N LYS A 93 -7.40 16.74 -4.17
CA LYS A 93 -8.26 17.10 -5.30
C LYS A 93 -7.49 17.88 -6.37
N ASP A 94 -6.63 18.81 -6.00
CA ASP A 94 -5.83 19.55 -6.98
C ASP A 94 -4.86 18.62 -7.73
N LEU A 95 -4.28 17.66 -7.02
CA LEU A 95 -3.38 16.65 -7.60
C LEU A 95 -4.13 15.68 -8.54
N PHE A 96 -5.23 15.09 -8.10
CA PHE A 96 -5.91 13.99 -8.80
C PHE A 96 -7.16 14.39 -9.58
N GLY A 97 -7.66 15.63 -9.46
CA GLY A 97 -9.01 16.02 -9.88
C GLY A 97 -10.06 15.48 -8.92
N GLY A 98 -11.31 15.30 -9.35
CA GLY A 98 -12.37 14.71 -8.52
C GLY A 98 -13.15 15.72 -7.67
N ASN A 99 -13.84 15.21 -6.64
CA ASN A 99 -14.80 15.99 -5.85
C ASN A 99 -14.55 15.85 -4.35
N ILE A 100 -14.91 16.91 -3.62
CA ILE A 100 -15.01 16.89 -2.16
C ILE A 100 -16.48 17.00 -1.80
N GLY A 101 -16.92 16.16 -0.88
CA GLY A 101 -18.25 16.24 -0.29
C GLY A 101 -18.17 16.23 1.23
N TYR A 102 -19.30 16.56 1.85
CA TYR A 102 -19.45 16.53 3.30
C TYR A 102 -20.61 15.62 3.69
N ARG A 103 -20.36 14.67 4.60
CA ARG A 103 -21.38 13.77 5.15
C ARG A 103 -21.82 14.29 6.52
N LYS A 104 -22.96 14.97 6.55
CA LYS A 104 -23.55 15.52 7.78
C LYS A 104 -23.73 14.47 8.88
N SER A 105 -24.16 13.26 8.54
CA SER A 105 -24.40 12.18 9.51
C SER A 105 -23.14 11.67 10.20
N GLN A 106 -21.96 11.89 9.61
CA GLN A 106 -20.67 11.42 10.14
C GLN A 106 -19.76 12.59 10.56
N ASP A 107 -20.22 13.83 10.38
CA ASP A 107 -19.41 15.04 10.55
C ASP A 107 -18.02 14.87 9.92
N THR A 108 -18.00 14.51 8.63
CA THR A 108 -16.77 14.08 7.94
C THR A 108 -16.80 14.55 6.49
N TYR A 109 -15.67 15.09 6.03
CA TYR A 109 -15.42 15.41 4.63
C TYR A 109 -14.85 14.19 3.92
N TYR A 110 -15.13 14.06 2.63
CA TYR A 110 -14.49 13.02 1.82
C TYR A 110 -14.05 13.59 0.48
N TYR A 111 -12.86 13.17 0.06
CA TYR A 111 -12.41 13.23 -1.31
C TYR A 111 -12.87 11.96 -2.03
N GLY A 112 -13.36 12.09 -3.26
CA GLY A 112 -13.64 10.94 -4.12
C GLY A 112 -13.61 11.29 -5.61
N SER A 113 -13.16 10.35 -6.43
CA SER A 113 -13.25 10.48 -7.89
C SER A 113 -13.58 9.16 -8.56
N THR A 114 -14.52 9.21 -9.52
CA THR A 114 -14.88 8.08 -10.38
C THR A 114 -14.51 8.29 -11.85
N SER A 115 -13.81 9.37 -12.19
CA SER A 115 -13.42 9.65 -13.56
C SER A 115 -12.18 8.85 -13.98
N PHE A 116 -12.12 8.43 -15.25
CA PHE A 116 -10.94 7.72 -15.76
C PHE A 116 -9.69 8.61 -15.82
N GLY A 117 -9.86 9.93 -16.01
CA GLY A 117 -8.75 10.89 -15.96
C GLY A 117 -8.11 10.95 -14.57
N SER A 118 -8.92 11.05 -13.51
CA SER A 118 -8.41 10.96 -12.14
C SER A 118 -7.80 9.60 -11.84
N ALA A 119 -8.42 8.52 -12.31
CA ALA A 119 -7.90 7.19 -12.09
C ALA A 119 -6.49 7.01 -12.67
N LYS A 120 -6.25 7.54 -13.88
CA LYS A 120 -4.91 7.55 -14.50
C LYS A 120 -3.90 8.31 -13.63
N LYS A 121 -4.26 9.48 -13.10
CA LYS A 121 -3.37 10.26 -12.22
C LYS A 121 -3.04 9.51 -10.93
N VAL A 122 -4.02 8.87 -10.32
CA VAL A 122 -3.84 8.01 -9.13
C VAL A 122 -2.91 6.85 -9.43
N ILE A 123 -3.08 6.16 -10.58
CA ILE A 123 -2.20 5.07 -10.99
C ILE A 123 -0.77 5.55 -11.15
N ASN A 124 -0.55 6.62 -11.92
CA ASN A 124 0.78 7.18 -12.15
C ASN A 124 1.48 7.54 -10.84
N TYR A 125 0.73 8.05 -9.86
CA TYR A 125 1.28 8.39 -8.56
C TYR A 125 1.72 7.15 -7.78
N PHE A 126 0.86 6.14 -7.62
CA PHE A 126 1.15 4.95 -6.81
C PHE A 126 2.04 3.92 -7.52
N ASP A 127 2.21 3.99 -8.84
CA ASP A 127 3.22 3.25 -9.59
C ASP A 127 4.64 3.80 -9.30
N TYR A 128 4.75 5.07 -8.90
CA TYR A 128 6.02 5.71 -8.54
C TYR A 128 6.25 5.72 -7.02
N PHE A 129 5.24 6.15 -6.26
CA PHE A 129 5.23 6.19 -4.79
C PHE A 129 4.39 5.04 -4.23
N HIS A 130 5.01 3.89 -4.07
CA HIS A 130 4.34 2.66 -3.65
C HIS A 130 3.71 2.78 -2.26
N LEU A 131 2.49 2.24 -2.14
CA LEU A 131 1.88 1.87 -0.88
C LEU A 131 2.66 0.71 -0.25
N LEU A 132 2.88 0.76 1.06
CA LEU A 132 3.63 -0.26 1.80
C LEU A 132 2.71 -1.18 2.64
N SER A 133 1.45 -0.82 2.82
CA SER A 133 0.48 -1.66 3.52
C SER A 133 -0.16 -2.73 2.63
N SER A 134 -1.01 -3.56 3.22
CA SER A 134 -1.87 -4.51 2.48
C SER A 134 -2.81 -3.82 1.48
N LYS A 135 -3.04 -2.50 1.58
CA LYS A 135 -3.76 -1.72 0.57
C LYS A 135 -3.08 -1.71 -0.79
N HIS A 136 -1.77 -1.98 -0.85
CA HIS A 136 -1.06 -2.15 -2.12
C HIS A 136 -1.71 -3.25 -2.99
N ILE A 137 -2.15 -4.37 -2.38
CA ILE A 137 -2.83 -5.46 -3.09
C ILE A 137 -4.17 -4.97 -3.68
N ASN A 138 -4.92 -4.16 -2.92
CA ASN A 138 -6.18 -3.58 -3.39
C ASN A 138 -5.95 -2.57 -4.50
N TYR A 139 -4.91 -1.75 -4.41
CA TYR A 139 -4.46 -0.88 -5.49
C TYR A 139 -4.13 -1.67 -6.77
N LEU A 140 -3.36 -2.75 -6.69
CA LEU A 140 -3.00 -3.57 -7.85
C LEU A 140 -4.24 -4.18 -8.52
N LYS A 141 -5.21 -4.68 -7.74
CA LYS A 141 -6.49 -5.19 -8.27
C LYS A 141 -7.29 -4.08 -8.94
N TRP A 142 -7.34 -2.90 -8.33
CA TRP A 142 -8.02 -1.73 -8.86
C TRP A 142 -7.37 -1.21 -10.15
N ARG A 143 -6.04 -1.17 -10.22
CA ARG A 143 -5.24 -0.87 -11.42
C ARG A 143 -5.48 -1.89 -12.53
N LYS A 144 -5.55 -3.19 -12.20
CA LYS A 144 -5.89 -4.24 -13.17
C LYS A 144 -7.30 -4.04 -13.75
N ALA A 145 -8.27 -3.68 -12.92
CA ALA A 145 -9.61 -3.33 -13.40
C ALA A 145 -9.59 -2.11 -14.32
N TYR A 146 -8.75 -1.10 -14.04
CA TYR A 146 -8.56 0.05 -14.93
C TYR A 146 -8.07 -0.38 -16.32
N LEU A 147 -7.10 -1.29 -16.41
CA LEU A 147 -6.60 -1.79 -17.69
C LEU A 147 -7.69 -2.49 -18.51
N ILE A 148 -8.47 -3.38 -17.88
CA ILE A 148 -9.63 -4.03 -18.53
C ILE A 148 -10.64 -2.99 -19.05
N ILE A 149 -10.80 -1.87 -18.34
CA ILE A 149 -11.67 -0.78 -18.79
C ILE A 149 -11.09 -0.05 -20.00
N GLN A 150 -9.78 0.25 -20.00
CA GLN A 150 -9.11 0.91 -21.13
C GLN A 150 -9.15 0.05 -22.40
N ASP A 151 -9.04 -1.27 -22.25
CA ASP A 151 -9.16 -2.23 -23.36
C ASP A 151 -10.61 -2.40 -23.85
N ARG A 152 -11.57 -1.68 -23.26
CA ARG A 152 -13.02 -1.79 -23.52
C ARG A 152 -13.62 -3.17 -23.25
N ASP A 153 -12.87 -4.07 -22.63
CA ASP A 153 -13.29 -5.44 -22.31
C ASP A 153 -14.47 -5.47 -21.32
N HIS A 154 -14.62 -4.43 -20.48
CA HIS A 154 -15.74 -4.25 -19.57
C HIS A 154 -17.12 -4.09 -20.26
N LEU A 155 -17.16 -3.94 -21.60
CA LEU A 155 -18.39 -3.96 -22.38
C LEU A 155 -18.90 -5.39 -22.63
N ASN A 156 -18.04 -6.39 -22.44
CA ASN A 156 -18.32 -7.80 -22.64
C ASN A 156 -18.60 -8.49 -21.30
N LYS A 157 -19.46 -9.53 -21.32
CA LYS A 157 -19.79 -10.32 -20.13
C LYS A 157 -18.55 -10.87 -19.40
N ASN A 158 -17.60 -11.42 -20.14
CA ASN A 158 -16.34 -11.95 -19.59
C ASN A 158 -15.50 -10.86 -18.90
N GLY A 159 -15.39 -9.66 -19.49
CA GLY A 159 -14.65 -8.56 -18.87
C GLY A 159 -15.31 -8.06 -17.59
N ILE A 160 -16.65 -7.98 -17.58
CA ILE A 160 -17.42 -7.67 -16.37
C ILE A 160 -17.17 -8.72 -15.28
N GLU A 161 -17.25 -10.01 -15.60
CA GLU A 161 -16.99 -11.11 -14.66
C GLU A 161 -15.57 -11.05 -14.08
N LYS A 162 -14.55 -10.77 -14.91
CA LYS A 162 -13.17 -10.56 -14.44
C LYS A 162 -13.09 -9.42 -13.43
N ILE A 163 -13.73 -8.28 -13.70
CA ILE A 163 -13.75 -7.12 -12.79
C ILE A 163 -14.49 -7.45 -11.48
N ILE A 164 -15.62 -8.15 -11.56
CA ILE A 164 -16.38 -8.58 -10.38
C ILE A 164 -15.54 -9.52 -9.51
N LYS A 165 -14.80 -10.46 -10.12
CA LYS A 165 -13.89 -11.34 -9.38
C LYS A 165 -12.80 -10.53 -8.65
N LEU A 166 -12.19 -9.55 -9.31
CA LEU A 166 -11.23 -8.65 -8.67
C LEU A 166 -11.86 -7.94 -7.48
N LYS A 167 -13.02 -7.30 -7.68
CA LYS A 167 -13.79 -6.60 -6.64
C LYS A 167 -14.05 -7.49 -5.42
N ASN A 168 -14.54 -8.71 -5.64
CA ASN A 168 -14.90 -9.62 -4.55
C ASN A 168 -13.68 -10.04 -3.72
N THR A 169 -12.50 -10.14 -4.35
CA THR A 169 -11.25 -10.44 -3.63
C THR A 169 -10.63 -9.22 -2.91
N MET A 170 -11.12 -8.00 -3.12
CA MET A 170 -10.61 -6.81 -2.41
C MET A 170 -11.15 -6.70 -0.97
N ASN A 171 -12.31 -7.31 -0.70
CA ASN A 171 -13.02 -7.24 0.58
C ASN A 171 -12.87 -8.51 1.43
N GLN A 172 -12.04 -9.47 1.01
CA GLN A 172 -11.78 -10.66 1.81
C GLN A 172 -10.94 -10.24 3.02
N LYS A 173 -11.59 -10.11 4.18
CA LYS A 173 -10.87 -10.22 5.45
C LYS A 173 -10.22 -11.59 5.45
N SER A 174 -8.90 -11.64 5.64
CA SER A 174 -8.23 -12.90 5.94
C SER A 174 -8.91 -13.46 7.19
N TYR A 175 -9.80 -14.44 7.03
CA TYR A 175 -10.26 -15.20 8.17
C TYR A 175 -9.02 -15.91 8.69
N THR A 176 -8.51 -15.46 9.84
CA THR A 176 -7.56 -16.26 10.61
C THR A 176 -8.30 -17.55 10.94
N THR A 177 -7.99 -18.63 10.22
CA THR A 177 -8.48 -19.95 10.56
C THR A 177 -7.96 -20.25 11.96
N ASN A 178 -8.83 -20.15 12.97
CA ASN A 178 -8.53 -20.68 14.30
C ASN A 178 -8.35 -22.18 14.12
N ILE A 179 -7.10 -22.65 14.10
CA ILE A 179 -6.78 -24.05 14.22
C ILE A 179 -7.13 -24.41 15.67
N THR A 180 -8.35 -24.90 15.90
CA THR A 180 -8.70 -25.57 17.15
C THR A 180 -8.00 -26.91 17.14
N ASN A 181 -6.91 -27.02 17.90
CA ASN A 181 -6.32 -28.30 18.25
C ASN A 181 -7.33 -29.05 19.14
N THR A 182 -8.16 -29.90 18.55
CA THR A 182 -8.85 -30.96 19.29
C THR A 182 -7.80 -31.98 19.71
N THR A 183 -7.37 -31.91 20.96
CA THR A 183 -6.75 -33.05 21.63
C THR A 183 -7.87 -34.02 21.99
N ASP A 184 -8.00 -35.09 21.20
CA ASP A 184 -8.68 -36.31 21.63
C ASP A 184 -8.00 -36.79 22.91
N THR A 185 -8.73 -36.73 24.02
CA THR A 185 -8.35 -37.44 25.25
C THR A 185 -9.19 -38.70 25.30
N THR A 186 -8.62 -39.80 24.81
CA THR A 186 -9.06 -41.15 25.16
C THR A 186 -8.32 -41.56 26.44
N VAL A 187 -9.02 -41.56 27.58
CA VAL A 187 -9.01 -42.63 28.59
C VAL A 187 -10.35 -42.59 29.31
#